data_AF-A0A7J4PUG3-F1
#
_entry.id   AF-A0A7J4PUG3-F1
#
_cell.length_a   1.000
_cell.length_b   1.000
_cell.length_c   1.000
_cell.angle_alpha   90.00
_cell.angle_beta   90.00
_cell.angle_gamma   90.00
#
_symmetry.space_group_name_H-M   'P 1'
#
loop_
_entity.id
_entity.type
_entity.pdbx_description
1 polymer ?
#
loop_
_entity_poly.entity_id
_entity_poly.type
_entity_poly.pdbx_seq_one_letter_code
_entity_poly.pdbx_strand_id
1 'polypeptide(L)'
;MYEEALDYIKSCEDGVLQSDLWKCLDIDSRKCSRIVAKLLKEDFITRQPESAGGVRTYRLRYVGTLSSSGRFGQLLTGETFEPCAGCINECVPEHCPELSEWIFAIVLAEDSDLGLDQPIKKVSTAKLQQ
;
A
#
# COMPACT_ATOMS: atom_id res chain seq x y z
N MET A 1 7.62 -21.51 7.46
CA MET A 1 8.50 -21.67 6.26
C MET A 1 7.80 -21.45 4.92
N TYR A 2 6.70 -22.15 4.58
CA TYR A 2 5.90 -21.80 3.39
C TYR A 2 5.20 -20.44 3.56
N GLU A 3 4.59 -20.24 4.73
CA GLU A 3 4.01 -18.95 5.15
C GLU A 3 5.06 -17.85 5.21
N GLU A 4 6.21 -18.07 5.85
CA GLU A 4 7.33 -17.11 5.88
C GLU A 4 7.76 -16.63 4.48
N ALA A 5 7.90 -17.55 3.52
CA ALA A 5 8.26 -17.18 2.15
C ALA A 5 7.16 -16.35 1.49
N LEU A 6 5.89 -16.71 1.72
CA LEU A 6 4.75 -15.98 1.20
C LEU A 6 4.63 -14.58 1.83
N ASP A 7 4.83 -14.46 3.13
CA ASP A 7 4.76 -13.20 3.86
C ASP A 7 5.92 -12.27 3.49
N TYR A 8 7.11 -12.82 3.23
CA TYR A 8 8.22 -12.06 2.67
C TYR A 8 7.92 -11.56 1.24
N ILE A 9 7.30 -12.39 0.40
CA ILE A 9 6.89 -11.96 -0.95
C ILE A 9 5.81 -10.86 -0.85
N LYS A 10 4.88 -10.94 0.10
CA LYS A 10 3.84 -9.93 0.33
C LYS A 10 4.39 -8.60 0.83
N SER A 11 5.46 -8.61 1.63
CA SER A 11 6.07 -7.38 2.14
C SER A 11 6.84 -6.60 1.06
N CYS A 12 7.13 -7.24 -0.08
CA CYS A 12 7.82 -6.63 -1.21
C CYS A 12 6.82 -6.21 -2.30
N GLU A 13 6.41 -4.95 -2.31
CA GLU A 13 5.40 -4.42 -3.26
C GLU A 13 5.83 -4.56 -4.73
N ASP A 14 7.10 -4.27 -5.03
CA ASP A 14 7.68 -4.44 -6.36
C ASP A 14 7.97 -5.91 -6.72
N GLY A 15 7.73 -6.85 -5.80
CA GLY A 15 8.10 -8.25 -5.90
C GLY A 15 9.57 -8.52 -5.59
N VAL A 16 9.89 -9.81 -5.46
CA VAL A 16 11.22 -10.30 -5.05
C VAL A 16 11.84 -11.16 -6.14
N LEU A 17 13.16 -11.02 -6.36
CA LEU A 17 13.89 -11.92 -7.25
C LEU A 17 14.08 -13.29 -6.59
N GLN A 18 13.76 -14.36 -7.32
CA GLN A 18 13.94 -15.73 -6.83
C GLN A 18 15.40 -16.03 -6.47
N SER A 19 16.36 -15.38 -7.15
CA SER A 19 17.79 -15.45 -6.87
C SER A 19 18.22 -14.82 -5.55
N ASP A 20 17.38 -14.00 -4.94
CA ASP A 20 17.63 -13.32 -3.67
C ASP A 20 16.73 -13.85 -2.55
N LEU A 21 15.53 -14.34 -2.88
CA LEU A 21 14.58 -14.89 -1.91
C LEU A 21 15.20 -15.96 -0.98
N TRP A 22 16.01 -16.88 -1.52
CA TRP A 22 16.65 -17.92 -0.70
C TRP A 22 17.70 -17.37 0.26
N LYS A 23 18.37 -16.26 -0.10
CA LYS A 23 19.33 -15.56 0.76
C LYS A 23 18.60 -14.84 1.89
N CYS A 24 17.48 -14.19 1.55
CA CYS A 24 16.64 -13.47 2.51
C CYS A 24 16.01 -14.40 3.55
N LEU A 25 15.66 -15.63 3.15
CA LEU A 25 15.05 -16.63 4.02
C LEU A 25 16.07 -17.55 4.70
N ASP A 26 17.38 -17.38 4.46
CA ASP A 26 18.46 -18.24 4.95
C ASP A 26 18.21 -19.74 4.67
N ILE A 27 17.83 -20.07 3.43
CA ILE A 27 17.54 -21.44 3.00
C ILE A 27 18.33 -21.84 1.74
N ASP A 28 18.47 -23.16 1.52
CA ASP A 28 19.04 -23.71 0.29
C ASP A 28 18.16 -23.38 -0.94
N SER A 29 18.81 -23.09 -2.07
CA SER A 29 18.16 -22.71 -3.34
C SER A 29 17.19 -23.77 -3.86
N ARG A 30 17.48 -25.07 -3.67
CA ARG A 30 16.56 -26.16 -4.04
C ARG A 30 15.30 -26.15 -3.20
N LYS A 31 15.44 -25.84 -1.90
CA LYS A 31 14.30 -25.72 -0.98
C LYS A 31 13.42 -24.52 -1.36
N CYS A 32 14.05 -23.38 -1.64
CA CYS A 32 13.36 -22.19 -2.15
C CYS A 32 12.59 -22.50 -3.44
N SER A 33 13.21 -23.18 -4.41
CA SER A 33 12.55 -23.54 -5.65
C SER A 33 11.32 -24.44 -5.45
N ARG A 34 11.36 -25.36 -4.47
CA ARG A 34 10.20 -26.21 -4.14
C ARG A 34 9.06 -25.43 -3.50
N ILE A 35 9.38 -24.45 -2.65
CA ILE A 35 8.39 -23.57 -2.02
C ILE A 35 7.72 -22.70 -3.09
N VAL A 36 8.52 -22.06 -3.95
CA VAL A 36 8.05 -21.25 -5.08
C VAL A 36 7.17 -22.05 -6.04
N ALA A 37 7.56 -23.29 -6.38
CA ALA A 37 6.77 -24.15 -7.24
C ALA A 37 5.39 -24.50 -6.64
N LYS A 38 5.32 -24.71 -5.32
CA LYS A 38 4.04 -24.91 -4.63
C LYS A 38 3.20 -23.63 -4.62
N LEU A 39 3.80 -22.49 -4.28
CA LEU A 39 3.12 -21.20 -4.27
C LEU A 39 2.55 -20.82 -5.64
N LEU A 40 3.27 -21.15 -6.72
CA LEU A 40 2.80 -20.98 -8.09
C LEU A 40 1.66 -21.94 -8.45
N LYS A 41 1.70 -23.18 -7.95
CA LYS A 41 0.66 -24.18 -8.23
C LYS A 41 -0.66 -23.84 -7.57
N GLU A 42 -0.60 -23.26 -6.37
CA GLU A 42 -1.76 -22.83 -5.59
C GLU A 42 -2.19 -21.38 -5.93
N ASP A 43 -1.64 -20.79 -7.00
CA ASP A 43 -1.93 -19.43 -7.47
C ASP A 43 -1.75 -18.32 -6.42
N PHE A 44 -0.90 -18.52 -5.40
CA PHE A 44 -0.59 -17.47 -4.42
C PHE A 44 0.41 -16.44 -4.96
N ILE A 45 1.26 -16.82 -5.91
CA ILE A 45 2.26 -15.93 -6.50
C ILE A 45 2.30 -16.07 -8.03
N THR A 46 2.73 -15.02 -8.72
CA THR A 46 3.09 -15.03 -10.13
C THR A 46 4.60 -14.94 -10.28
N ARG A 47 5.11 -15.38 -11.43
CA ARG A 47 6.50 -15.20 -11.82
C ARG A 47 6.59 -14.49 -13.16
N GLN A 48 7.54 -13.57 -13.30
CA GLN A 48 7.89 -12.93 -14.56
C GLN A 48 9.39 -13.12 -14.84
N PRO A 49 9.79 -13.46 -16.07
CA PRO A 49 11.20 -13.58 -16.41
C PRO A 49 11.87 -12.20 -16.34
N GLU A 50 13.02 -12.14 -15.67
CA GLU A 50 13.78 -10.91 -15.49
C GLU A 50 15.29 -11.21 -15.58
N SER A 51 16.08 -10.23 -15.98
CA SER A 51 17.54 -10.33 -15.98
C SER A 51 18.08 -9.41 -14.89
N ALA A 52 18.73 -10.01 -13.89
CA ALA A 52 19.38 -9.27 -12.80
C ALA A 52 20.89 -9.51 -12.91
N GLY A 53 21.66 -8.44 -13.14
CA GLY A 53 23.12 -8.53 -13.25
C GLY A 53 23.63 -9.46 -14.37
N GLY A 54 22.86 -9.60 -15.46
CA GLY A 54 23.21 -10.47 -16.59
C GLY A 54 22.82 -11.95 -16.39
N VAL A 55 22.25 -12.31 -15.25
CA VAL A 55 21.72 -13.66 -14.98
C VAL A 55 20.22 -13.67 -15.18
N ARG A 56 19.73 -14.65 -15.97
CA ARG A 56 18.29 -14.90 -16.13
C ARG A 56 17.72 -15.43 -14.82
N THR A 57 16.74 -14.72 -14.27
CA THR A 57 16.05 -15.03 -13.03
C THR A 57 14.54 -14.81 -13.21
N TYR A 58 13.79 -14.94 -12.12
CA TYR A 58 12.37 -14.65 -12.08
C TYR A 58 12.06 -13.66 -10.97
N ARG A 59 11.23 -12.67 -11.29
CA ARG A 59 10.59 -11.81 -10.30
C ARG A 59 9.28 -12.45 -9.86
N LEU A 60 9.14 -12.65 -8.55
CA LEU A 60 7.98 -13.24 -7.90
C LEU A 60 7.12 -12.12 -7.31
N ARG A 61 5.82 -12.15 -7.58
CA ARG A 61 4.83 -11.22 -7.01
C ARG A 61 3.67 -11.97 -6.40
N TYR A 62 3.13 -11.50 -5.29
CA TYR A 62 1.91 -12.07 -4.71
C TYR A 62 0.71 -11.85 -5.66
N VAL A 63 -0.17 -12.85 -5.81
CA VAL A 63 -1.35 -12.81 -6.70
C VAL A 63 -2.59 -12.32 -5.96
N GLY A 64 -2.65 -12.48 -4.64
CA GLY A 64 -3.77 -11.94 -3.88
C GLY A 64 -3.77 -10.42 -3.99
N THR A 65 -4.97 -9.83 -3.97
CA THR A 65 -5.15 -8.41 -3.72
C THR A 65 -4.17 -8.02 -2.63
N LEU A 66 -3.18 -7.18 -2.96
CA LEU A 66 -2.44 -6.44 -1.96
C LEU A 66 -3.53 -5.81 -1.11
N SER A 67 -3.80 -6.41 0.05
CA SER A 67 -4.73 -5.85 1.01
C SER A 67 -4.05 -4.57 1.47
N SER A 68 -4.31 -3.48 0.77
CA SER A 68 -4.06 -2.13 1.22
C SER A 68 -2.60 -1.79 1.59
N SER A 69 -1.60 -2.20 0.82
CA SER A 69 -0.26 -1.61 1.02
C SER A 69 -0.08 -0.24 0.36
N GLY A 70 -1.12 0.33 -0.26
CA GLY A 70 -0.99 1.65 -0.89
C GLY A 70 -2.26 2.48 -1.07
N ARG A 71 -3.44 2.07 -0.58
CA ARG A 71 -4.66 2.85 -0.76
C ARG A 71 -5.56 2.74 0.46
N PHE A 72 -5.15 3.42 1.53
CA PHE A 72 -5.96 3.81 2.68
C PHE A 72 -6.76 2.66 3.32
N GLY A 73 -6.26 2.14 4.44
CA GLY A 73 -7.13 1.38 5.34
C GLY A 73 -8.30 2.30 5.70
N GLN A 74 -9.51 1.93 5.30
CA GLN A 74 -10.70 2.78 5.42
C GLN A 74 -10.75 3.39 6.81
N LEU A 75 -10.74 4.73 6.88
CA LEU A 75 -10.74 5.45 8.13
C LEU A 75 -12.17 5.63 8.64
N LEU A 76 -12.36 5.40 9.94
CA LEU A 76 -13.60 5.66 10.66
C LEU A 76 -13.31 6.66 11.77
N THR A 77 -14.01 7.79 11.77
CA THR A 77 -13.87 8.81 12.82
C THR A 77 -15.25 9.11 13.39
N GLY A 78 -15.41 8.93 14.70
CA GLY A 78 -16.73 8.91 15.34
C GLY A 78 -17.61 7.81 14.74
N GLU A 79 -18.75 8.21 14.18
CA GLU A 79 -19.69 7.32 13.48
C GLU A 79 -19.65 7.49 11.94
N THR A 80 -18.66 8.21 11.40
CA THR A 80 -18.59 8.54 9.96
C THR A 80 -17.36 7.92 9.31
N PHE A 81 -17.57 7.18 8.23
CA PHE A 81 -16.50 6.65 7.37
C PHE A 81 -15.90 7.76 6.50
N GLU A 82 -14.64 7.59 6.11
CA GLU A 82 -14.05 8.44 5.09
C GLU A 82 -14.86 8.37 3.77
N PRO A 83 -15.08 9.50 3.10
CA PRO A 83 -15.89 9.55 1.88
C PRO A 83 -15.25 8.79 0.70
N CYS A 84 -13.92 8.63 0.71
CA CYS A 84 -13.20 7.89 -0.34
C CYS A 84 -13.40 6.37 -0.27
N ALA A 85 -13.84 5.80 0.87
CA ALA A 85 -14.01 4.36 1.03
C ALA A 85 -15.10 3.76 0.12
N GLY A 86 -16.06 4.57 -0.33
CA GLY A 86 -17.17 4.16 -1.19
C GLY A 86 -17.43 5.12 -2.36
N CYS A 87 -16.44 5.93 -2.73
CA CYS A 87 -16.64 6.96 -3.75
C CYS A 87 -16.83 6.32 -5.13
N ILE A 88 -17.85 6.75 -5.87
CA ILE A 88 -18.12 6.30 -7.24
C ILE A 88 -17.32 7.08 -8.29
N ASN A 89 -16.59 8.13 -7.90
CA ASN A 89 -15.97 9.08 -8.81
C ASN A 89 -14.54 8.73 -9.25
N GLU A 90 -14.10 7.47 -9.14
CA GLU A 90 -12.70 7.07 -9.43
C GLU A 90 -11.68 8.08 -8.84
N CYS A 91 -11.96 8.56 -7.63
CA CYS A 91 -11.21 9.68 -7.06
C CYS A 91 -9.82 9.24 -6.60
N VAL A 92 -8.87 10.18 -6.64
CA VAL A 92 -7.57 10.04 -5.94
C VAL A 92 -7.68 10.79 -4.62
N PRO A 93 -7.49 10.13 -3.45
CA PRO A 93 -7.68 10.76 -2.13
C PRO A 93 -6.91 12.06 -1.94
N GLU A 94 -5.68 12.14 -2.45
CA GLU A 94 -4.84 13.35 -2.44
C GLU A 94 -5.47 14.58 -3.14
N HIS A 95 -6.48 14.34 -3.97
CA HIS A 95 -7.18 15.36 -4.76
C HIS A 95 -8.69 15.32 -4.57
N CYS A 96 -9.19 14.58 -3.57
CA CYS A 96 -10.62 14.46 -3.32
C CYS A 96 -11.11 15.64 -2.46
N PRO A 97 -12.00 16.51 -2.97
CA PRO A 97 -12.55 17.62 -2.19
C PRO A 97 -13.41 17.12 -1.04
N GLU A 98 -14.21 16.06 -1.25
CA GLU A 98 -15.07 15.48 -0.21
C GLU A 98 -14.26 14.97 0.98
N LEU A 99 -13.10 14.35 0.73
CA LEU A 99 -12.19 13.91 1.78
C LEU A 99 -11.62 15.10 2.56
N SER A 100 -11.27 16.19 1.87
CA SER A 100 -10.75 17.40 2.52
C SER A 100 -11.80 18.02 3.44
N GLU A 101 -13.04 18.15 2.97
CA GLU A 101 -14.15 18.68 3.79
C GLU A 101 -14.47 17.78 4.99
N TRP A 102 -14.40 16.46 4.82
CA TRP A 102 -14.58 15.52 5.93
C TRP A 102 -13.51 15.68 7.00
N ILE A 103 -12.23 15.84 6.61
CA ILE A 103 -11.13 16.11 7.54
C ILE A 103 -11.37 17.44 8.29
N PHE A 104 -11.75 18.51 7.58
CA PHE A 104 -12.05 19.79 8.22
C PHE A 104 -13.22 19.70 9.20
N ALA A 105 -14.28 18.96 8.85
CA ALA A 105 -15.43 18.77 9.73
C ALA A 105 -15.03 18.06 11.04
N ILE A 106 -14.14 17.07 10.98
CA ILE A 106 -13.60 16.40 12.17
C ILE A 106 -12.83 17.38 13.04
N VAL A 107 -11.85 18.08 12.47
CA VAL A 107 -10.97 19.01 13.22
C VAL A 107 -11.80 20.11 13.88
N LEU A 108 -12.74 20.71 13.14
CA LEU A 108 -13.59 21.78 13.67
C LEU A 108 -14.60 21.29 14.71
N ALA A 109 -15.04 20.04 14.62
CA ALA A 109 -15.90 19.43 15.65
C ALA A 109 -15.10 19.17 16.95
N GLU A 110 -13.84 18.76 16.86
CA GLU A 110 -12.95 18.54 18.01
C GLU A 110 -12.52 19.85 18.70
N ASP A 111 -12.42 20.95 17.94
CA ASP A 111 -12.13 22.29 18.49
C ASP A 111 -13.26 22.85 19.39
N SER A 112 -14.44 22.23 19.41
CA SER A 112 -15.51 22.62 20.35
C SER A 112 -15.24 22.20 21.81
N ASP A 113 -14.22 21.36 22.05
CA ASP A 113 -13.78 20.95 23.40
C ASP A 113 -12.34 21.37 23.75
N LEU A 114 -11.58 21.95 22.80
CA LEU A 114 -10.22 22.43 23.04
C LEU A 114 -10.09 23.89 22.60
N GLY A 115 -10.21 24.81 23.57
CA GLY A 115 -10.12 26.26 23.36
C GLY A 115 -8.83 26.74 22.68
N LEU A 116 -8.79 26.69 21.35
CA LEU A 116 -7.74 27.26 20.51
C LEU A 116 -8.24 28.56 19.88
N ASP A 117 -8.28 29.63 20.68
CA ASP A 117 -8.32 31.02 20.23
C ASP A 117 -6.98 31.41 19.57
N GLN A 118 -6.68 30.86 18.39
CA GLN A 118 -5.64 31.40 17.52
C GLN A 118 -6.17 31.54 16.08
N PRO A 119 -6.03 32.73 15.47
CA PRO A 119 -6.58 32.98 14.15
C PRO A 119 -5.85 32.15 13.09
N ILE A 120 -6.60 31.32 12.37
CA ILE A 120 -6.15 30.64 11.15
C ILE A 120 -5.59 31.71 10.22
N LYS A 121 -4.26 31.70 10.02
CA LYS A 121 -3.58 32.61 9.09
C LYS A 121 -4.05 32.27 7.69
N LYS A 122 -4.88 33.14 7.12
CA LYS A 122 -5.33 33.05 5.72
C LYS A 122 -4.11 32.98 4.81
N VAL A 123 -3.88 31.83 4.18
CA VAL A 123 -2.92 31.72 3.09
C VAL A 123 -3.54 32.39 1.87
N SER A 124 -2.92 33.50 1.44
CA SER A 124 -3.35 34.28 0.29
C SER A 124 -3.12 33.50 -1.02
N THR A 125 -4.17 33.36 -1.81
CA THR A 125 -4.23 32.71 -3.13
C THR A 125 -3.61 33.53 -4.26
N ALA A 126 -2.50 34.24 -4.01
CA ALA A 126 -1.88 35.15 -4.99
C ALA A 126 -0.64 34.60 -5.71
N LYS A 127 -0.36 33.30 -5.65
CA LYS A 127 0.78 32.68 -6.38
C LYS A 127 0.38 31.39 -7.09
N LEU A 128 -0.49 31.52 -8.07
CA LEU A 128 -0.73 30.52 -9.11
C LEU A 128 -0.87 31.29 -10.43
N GLN A 129 0.27 31.72 -10.98
CA GLN A 129 0.51 32.01 -12.39
C GLN A 129 1.98 32.43 -12.54
N GLN A 130 2.82 31.47 -12.92
CA GLN A 130 3.92 31.67 -13.86
C GLN A 130 3.87 30.52 -14.85
#